data_AF-A0AAP6XNH2-F1
#
_entry.id   AF-A0AAP6XNH2-F1
#
_cell.length_a   1.000
_cell.length_b   1.000
_cell.length_c   1.000
_cell.angle_alpha   90.00
_cell.angle_beta   90.00
_cell.angle_gamma   90.00
#
_symmetry.space_group_name_H-M   'P 1'
#
loop_
_entity.id
_entity.type
_entity.pdbx_description
1 polymer ?
#
loop_
_entity_poly.entity_id
_entity_poly.type
_entity_poly.pdbx_seq_one_letter_code
_entity_poly.pdbx_strand_id
1 'polypeptide(L)'
;MKAHHHTAVAAVLGSAALVLSGCASEDNIYTQARPEKADIAIAIDGASNEQVVLGEIYSRVLKGQGRPTSVTSVTGLDDAPTLEVLREQPIDFVVTCTGRLLEESDPKAAKELAGGDVTDGAYTDEVYGAAVAAMPGDMRTVDPSPAQACGESELSQNVIPVFHKGTFDRGEINRLNFITRVLSTDRLEEMAEEVDKGATVEDAIAEWMIEYAQIDVHHDTPADPEDVIDPDSASK
;
A
#
# COMPACT_ATOMS: atom_id res chain seq x y z
N MET A 1 -1.34 -70.17 9.87
CA MET A 1 -0.73 -70.03 8.53
C MET A 1 -1.74 -70.48 7.48
N LYS A 2 -1.98 -69.62 6.47
CA LYS A 2 -2.68 -69.84 5.17
C LYS A 2 -4.18 -70.25 5.25
N ALA A 3 -5.11 -69.31 5.11
CA ALA A 3 -5.64 -68.70 3.87
C ALA A 3 -6.69 -69.59 3.17
N HIS A 4 -7.92 -69.07 3.03
CA HIS A 4 -8.60 -68.80 1.74
C HIS A 4 -10.02 -68.27 2.04
N HIS A 5 -10.30 -67.05 1.60
CA HIS A 5 -11.63 -66.45 1.54
C HIS A 5 -12.10 -66.50 0.08
N HIS A 6 -13.34 -66.95 -0.13
CA HIS A 6 -14.06 -66.81 -1.39
C HIS A 6 -15.45 -66.23 -1.08
N THR A 7 -15.65 -64.97 -1.52
CA THR A 7 -16.79 -64.44 -2.31
C THR A 7 -18.10 -65.23 -2.32
N ALA A 8 -19.31 -64.67 -2.33
CA ALA A 8 -19.90 -63.33 -2.32
C ALA A 8 -21.44 -63.57 -2.26
N VAL A 9 -22.26 -62.54 -2.02
CA VAL A 9 -23.52 -62.22 -2.75
C VAL A 9 -24.28 -61.13 -1.99
N ALA A 10 -24.62 -60.08 -2.73
CA ALA A 10 -25.37 -58.90 -2.33
C ALA A 10 -26.89 -59.14 -2.37
N ALA A 11 -27.62 -58.40 -1.54
CA ALA A 11 -29.02 -58.04 -1.80
C ALA A 11 -29.30 -56.66 -1.18
N VAL A 12 -29.38 -55.65 -2.04
CA VAL A 12 -29.82 -54.27 -1.73
C VAL A 12 -31.25 -54.16 -2.25
N LEU A 13 -32.20 -53.81 -1.39
CA LEU A 13 -33.53 -53.28 -1.75
C LEU A 13 -34.14 -52.63 -0.49
N GLY A 14 -34.38 -51.32 -0.52
CA GLY A 14 -35.04 -50.64 0.61
C GLY A 14 -35.22 -49.13 0.45
N SER A 15 -36.41 -48.75 -0.01
CA SER A 15 -37.18 -47.57 0.42
C SER A 15 -36.84 -46.20 -0.18
N ALA A 16 -37.66 -45.78 -1.15
CA ALA A 16 -37.83 -44.38 -1.54
C ALA A 16 -38.72 -43.65 -0.52
N ALA A 17 -38.17 -42.63 0.14
CA ALA A 17 -38.92 -41.66 0.94
C ALA A 17 -39.02 -40.34 0.16
N LEU A 18 -40.25 -39.92 -0.13
CA LEU A 18 -40.58 -38.61 -0.70
C LEU A 18 -40.37 -37.55 0.38
N VAL A 19 -39.29 -36.76 0.25
CA VAL A 19 -39.09 -35.55 1.06
C VAL A 19 -39.66 -34.37 0.28
N LEU A 20 -40.70 -33.74 0.84
CA LEU A 20 -41.20 -32.44 0.40
C LEU A 20 -40.14 -31.38 0.69
N SER A 21 -39.31 -31.02 -0.29
CA SER A 21 -38.44 -29.84 -0.21
C SER A 21 -39.29 -28.59 -0.47
N GLY A 22 -39.59 -27.84 0.58
CA GLY A 22 -40.13 -26.50 0.47
C GLY A 22 -39.08 -25.55 -0.10
N CYS A 23 -39.33 -25.03 -1.30
CA CYS A 23 -38.60 -23.88 -1.84
C CYS A 23 -39.22 -22.62 -1.27
N ALA A 24 -38.59 -22.06 -0.23
CA ALA A 24 -38.78 -20.68 0.16
C ALA A 24 -37.39 -20.10 0.46
N SER A 25 -36.75 -19.59 -0.58
CA SER A 25 -35.69 -18.62 -0.46
C SER A 25 -36.10 -17.45 -1.34
N GLU A 26 -36.50 -16.36 -0.70
CA GLU A 26 -36.74 -15.07 -1.35
C GLU A 26 -35.48 -14.68 -2.13
N ASP A 27 -35.67 -14.53 -3.43
CA ASP A 27 -34.72 -14.00 -4.39
C ASP A 27 -34.40 -12.53 -4.02
N ASN A 28 -33.36 -12.32 -3.21
CA ASN A 28 -32.76 -11.00 -3.07
C ASN A 28 -31.72 -10.81 -4.19
N ILE A 29 -32.20 -10.55 -5.40
CA ILE A 29 -31.42 -10.44 -6.65
C ILE A 29 -30.52 -9.19 -6.69
N TYR A 30 -30.49 -8.36 -5.64
CA TYR A 30 -29.78 -7.08 -5.65
C TYR A 30 -28.53 -6.97 -4.77
N THR A 31 -28.09 -8.04 -4.10
CA THR A 31 -26.80 -8.03 -3.38
C THR A 31 -25.83 -9.01 -4.03
N GLN A 32 -25.42 -8.72 -5.27
CA GLN A 32 -24.15 -9.26 -5.76
C GLN A 32 -23.07 -8.60 -4.89
N ALA A 33 -22.55 -9.34 -3.91
CA ALA A 33 -21.37 -8.92 -3.17
C ALA A 33 -20.30 -8.56 -4.20
N ARG A 34 -19.84 -7.31 -4.18
CA ARG A 34 -18.73 -6.89 -5.04
C ARG A 34 -17.59 -7.86 -4.77
N PRO A 35 -16.95 -8.46 -5.81
CA PRO A 35 -15.88 -9.42 -5.58
C PRO A 35 -14.84 -8.76 -4.66
N GLU A 36 -14.47 -9.47 -3.59
CA GLU A 36 -13.52 -8.95 -2.61
C GLU A 36 -12.21 -8.63 -3.31
N LYS A 37 -11.68 -7.47 -2.96
CA LYS A 37 -10.40 -6.98 -3.45
C LYS A 37 -9.29 -7.84 -2.83
N ALA A 38 -8.37 -8.33 -3.65
CA ALA A 38 -7.20 -9.07 -3.18
C ALA A 38 -6.38 -8.24 -2.17
N ASP A 39 -5.85 -8.91 -1.16
CA ASP A 39 -4.99 -8.32 -0.13
C ASP A 39 -3.68 -7.80 -0.72
N ILE A 40 -3.14 -6.71 -0.14
CA ILE A 40 -1.88 -6.08 -0.56
C ILE A 40 -0.83 -6.24 0.53
N ALA A 41 0.26 -6.90 0.19
CA ALA A 41 1.44 -6.96 1.04
C ALA A 41 2.34 -5.74 0.81
N ILE A 42 2.46 -4.90 1.83
CA ILE A 42 3.36 -3.73 1.88
C ILE A 42 4.63 -4.14 2.62
N ALA A 43 5.80 -3.99 2.00
CA ALA A 43 7.07 -4.18 2.68
C ALA A 43 7.59 -2.86 3.25
N ILE A 44 8.16 -2.91 4.46
CA ILE A 44 8.87 -1.81 5.12
C ILE A 44 10.18 -2.31 5.72
N ASP A 45 11.13 -1.40 5.94
CA ASP A 45 12.21 -1.64 6.90
C ASP A 45 11.73 -1.26 8.30
N GLY A 46 11.47 -2.25 9.14
CA GLY A 46 10.99 -2.00 10.50
C GLY A 46 12.03 -1.38 11.45
N ALA A 47 13.29 -1.24 11.02
CA ALA A 47 14.30 -0.47 11.76
C ALA A 47 14.28 1.03 11.43
N SER A 48 13.54 1.44 10.38
CA SER A 48 13.39 2.84 9.98
C SER A 48 12.01 3.36 10.41
N ASN A 49 11.96 4.30 11.35
CA ASN A 49 10.71 4.92 11.79
C ASN A 49 10.00 5.64 10.63
N GLU A 50 10.75 6.22 9.70
CA GLU A 50 10.21 6.80 8.46
C GLU A 50 9.46 5.75 7.63
N GLN A 51 10.07 4.58 7.41
CA GLN A 51 9.42 3.49 6.66
C GLN A 51 8.22 2.88 7.40
N VAL A 52 8.28 2.80 8.73
CA VAL A 52 7.15 2.40 9.57
C VAL A 52 5.96 3.35 9.39
N VAL A 53 6.20 4.67 9.44
CA VAL A 53 5.19 5.71 9.20
C VAL A 53 4.62 5.62 7.79
N LEU A 54 5.48 5.54 6.77
CA LEU A 54 5.06 5.44 5.37
C LEU A 54 4.20 4.19 5.12
N GLY A 55 4.63 3.04 5.63
CA GLY A 55 3.89 1.79 5.50
C GLY A 55 2.49 1.88 6.11
N GLU A 56 2.37 2.50 7.28
CA GLU A 56 1.08 2.66 7.94
C GLU A 56 0.17 3.65 7.21
N ILE A 57 0.70 4.79 6.74
CA ILE A 57 -0.06 5.76 5.92
C ILE A 57 -0.67 5.07 4.70
N TYR A 58 0.14 4.39 3.88
CA TYR A 58 -0.37 3.73 2.67
C TYR A 58 -1.31 2.57 2.99
N SER A 59 -1.04 1.81 4.06
CA SER A 59 -1.93 0.77 4.57
C SER A 59 -3.31 1.32 4.91
N ARG A 60 -3.40 2.42 5.67
CA ARG A 60 -4.67 3.05 6.05
C ARG A 60 -5.41 3.63 4.87
N VAL A 61 -4.69 4.28 3.96
CA VAL A 61 -5.27 4.84 2.73
C VAL A 61 -5.90 3.76 1.86
N LEU A 62 -5.21 2.64 1.66
CA LEU A 62 -5.72 1.51 0.88
C LEU A 62 -6.90 0.82 1.58
N LYS A 63 -6.82 0.59 2.90
CA LYS A 63 -7.94 0.08 3.70
C LYS A 63 -9.19 0.96 3.58
N GLY A 64 -9.03 2.28 3.63
CA GLY A 64 -10.10 3.24 3.39
C GLY A 64 -10.71 3.18 1.97
N GLN A 65 -10.03 2.55 1.00
CA GLN A 65 -10.56 2.24 -0.34
C GLN A 65 -11.17 0.83 -0.45
N GLY A 66 -11.36 0.15 0.68
CA GLY A 66 -11.83 -1.23 0.76
C GLY A 66 -10.81 -2.25 0.27
N ARG A 67 -9.51 -1.91 0.28
CA ARG A 67 -8.41 -2.79 -0.08
C ARG A 67 -7.74 -3.32 1.19
N PRO A 68 -7.91 -4.61 1.54
CA PRO A 68 -7.20 -5.17 2.69
C PRO A 68 -5.68 -5.09 2.47
N THR A 69 -4.95 -4.77 3.53
CA THR A 69 -3.48 -4.63 3.50
C THR A 69 -2.85 -5.31 4.70
N SER A 70 -1.64 -5.83 4.49
CA SER A 70 -0.73 -6.27 5.55
C SER A 70 0.60 -5.54 5.40
N VAL A 71 1.12 -4.99 6.50
CA VAL A 71 2.45 -4.39 6.54
C VAL A 71 3.42 -5.41 7.12
N THR A 72 4.48 -5.72 6.38
CA THR A 72 5.49 -6.70 6.78
C THR A 72 6.86 -6.03 6.84
N SER A 73 7.51 -6.15 8.00
CA SER A 73 8.90 -5.74 8.13
C SER A 73 9.80 -6.78 7.44
N VAL A 74 10.59 -6.31 6.49
CA VAL A 74 11.58 -7.11 5.75
C VAL A 74 12.97 -6.66 6.21
N THR A 75 13.72 -7.57 6.82
CA THR A 75 15.08 -7.27 7.30
C THR A 75 16.01 -6.97 6.13
N GLY A 76 16.71 -5.84 6.19
CA GLY A 76 17.62 -5.41 5.13
C GLY A 76 16.91 -4.93 3.88
N LEU A 77 15.66 -4.46 4.01
CA LEU A 77 14.91 -3.90 2.87
C LEU A 77 15.63 -2.67 2.29
N ASP A 78 16.23 -1.83 3.14
CA ASP A 78 16.98 -0.65 2.68
C ASP A 78 18.24 -1.02 1.87
N ASP A 79 18.79 -2.22 2.07
CA ASP A 79 19.96 -2.74 1.33
C ASP A 79 19.55 -3.53 0.07
N ALA A 80 18.27 -3.85 -0.09
CA ALA A 80 17.76 -4.69 -1.18
C ALA A 80 17.21 -3.82 -2.32
N PRO A 81 17.52 -4.15 -3.60
CA PRO A 81 16.95 -3.41 -4.72
C PRO A 81 15.42 -3.51 -4.73
N THR A 82 14.75 -2.35 -4.76
CA THR A 82 13.29 -2.22 -4.69
C THR A 82 12.59 -3.13 -5.70
N LEU A 83 13.11 -3.13 -6.93
CA LEU A 83 12.53 -3.89 -8.05
C LEU A 83 12.72 -5.41 -7.94
N GLU A 84 13.74 -5.87 -7.23
CA GLU A 84 13.97 -7.30 -6.97
C GLU A 84 12.98 -7.80 -5.92
N VAL A 85 12.79 -7.03 -4.84
CA VAL A 85 11.81 -7.32 -3.78
C VAL A 85 10.41 -7.53 -4.36
N LEU A 86 9.94 -6.61 -5.22
CA LEU A 86 8.62 -6.70 -5.85
C LEU A 86 8.46 -7.88 -6.82
N ARG A 87 9.55 -8.46 -7.32
CA ARG A 87 9.49 -9.57 -8.29
C ARG A 87 9.62 -10.93 -7.63
N GLU A 88 10.46 -11.03 -6.62
CA GLU A 88 10.90 -12.31 -6.07
C GLU A 88 10.22 -12.65 -4.74
N GLN A 89 9.67 -11.66 -4.05
CA GLN A 89 9.01 -11.83 -2.77
C GLN A 89 7.48 -11.70 -2.93
N PRO A 90 6.69 -12.29 -2.02
CA PRO A 90 5.24 -12.10 -1.97
C PRO A 90 4.89 -10.70 -1.42
N ILE A 91 5.39 -9.66 -2.09
CA ILE A 91 5.20 -8.24 -1.77
C ILE A 91 4.60 -7.56 -2.99
N ASP A 92 3.55 -6.78 -2.78
CA ASP A 92 2.81 -6.10 -3.85
C ASP A 92 3.15 -4.62 -3.96
N PHE A 93 3.72 -4.05 -2.89
CA PHE A 93 3.89 -2.62 -2.72
C PHE A 93 5.13 -2.31 -1.86
N VAL A 94 6.00 -1.45 -2.38
CA VAL A 94 7.17 -0.93 -1.66
C VAL A 94 7.18 0.59 -1.76
N VAL A 95 7.48 1.26 -0.66
CA VAL A 95 7.74 2.71 -0.68
C VAL A 95 9.23 2.92 -0.80
N THR A 96 9.65 3.64 -1.83
CA THR A 96 11.06 3.97 -2.09
C THR A 96 11.18 5.45 -2.42
N CYS A 97 12.37 5.87 -2.83
CA CYS A 97 12.64 7.23 -3.24
C CYS A 97 13.19 7.28 -4.66
N THR A 98 12.92 8.40 -5.35
CA THR A 98 13.26 8.59 -6.77
C THR A 98 14.74 8.40 -7.08
N GLY A 99 15.63 9.07 -6.33
CA GLY A 99 17.07 8.92 -6.50
C GLY A 99 17.56 7.50 -6.23
N ARG A 100 17.11 6.85 -5.16
CA ARG A 100 17.44 5.44 -4.86
C ARG A 100 17.02 4.51 -6.00
N LEU A 101 15.78 4.64 -6.49
CA LEU A 101 15.29 3.83 -7.61
C LEU A 101 16.10 4.06 -8.88
N LEU A 102 16.53 5.30 -9.14
CA LEU A 102 17.38 5.63 -10.29
C LEU A 102 18.79 5.03 -10.14
N GLU A 103 19.40 5.11 -8.96
CA GLU A 103 20.70 4.50 -8.67
C GLU A 103 20.65 2.97 -8.88
N GLU A 104 19.57 2.32 -8.46
CA GLU A 104 19.35 0.88 -8.68
C GLU A 104 19.18 0.53 -10.17
N SER A 105 18.42 1.34 -10.91
CA SER A 105 17.93 0.99 -12.25
C SER A 105 18.83 1.49 -13.38
N ASP A 106 19.42 2.68 -13.23
CA ASP A 106 20.37 3.30 -14.16
C ASP A 106 21.44 4.12 -13.40
N PRO A 107 22.48 3.44 -12.86
CA PRO A 107 23.58 4.10 -12.15
C PRO A 107 24.32 5.15 -12.98
N LYS A 108 24.24 5.06 -14.31
CA LYS A 108 24.90 6.02 -15.19
C LYS A 108 24.11 7.33 -15.22
N ALA A 109 22.80 7.27 -15.43
CA ALA A 109 21.93 8.43 -15.37
C ALA A 109 21.96 9.07 -13.97
N ALA A 110 21.94 8.25 -12.91
CA ALA A 110 22.11 8.72 -11.53
C ALA A 110 23.36 9.60 -11.38
N LYS A 111 24.51 9.12 -11.87
CA LYS A 111 25.77 9.87 -11.81
C LYS A 111 25.77 11.15 -12.65
N GLU A 112 25.05 11.16 -13.77
CA GLU A 112 24.94 12.34 -14.64
C GLU A 112 24.09 13.44 -13.99
N LEU A 113 23.11 13.06 -13.15
CA LEU A 113 22.20 13.99 -12.46
C LEU A 113 22.67 14.37 -11.05
N ALA A 114 23.65 13.69 -10.48
CA ALA A 114 24.13 13.93 -9.12
C ALA A 114 24.54 15.40 -8.85
N GLY A 115 24.21 15.88 -7.65
CA GLY A 115 24.62 17.19 -7.13
C GLY A 115 23.72 18.36 -7.56
N GLY A 116 22.53 18.09 -8.10
CA GLY A 116 21.54 19.13 -8.39
C GLY A 116 20.84 19.67 -7.13
N ASP A 117 20.09 20.76 -7.31
CA ASP A 117 19.36 21.42 -6.22
C ASP A 117 18.03 20.70 -5.96
N VAL A 118 17.96 19.95 -4.85
CA VAL A 118 16.75 19.19 -4.45
C VAL A 118 15.54 20.07 -4.14
N THR A 119 15.71 21.39 -4.03
CA THR A 119 14.61 22.35 -3.86
C THR A 119 14.10 22.92 -5.19
N ASP A 120 14.81 22.69 -6.30
CA ASP A 120 14.38 23.06 -7.65
C ASP A 120 13.45 21.98 -8.21
N GLY A 121 12.17 22.34 -8.39
CA GLY A 121 11.18 21.44 -8.96
C GLY A 121 11.54 20.88 -10.34
N ALA A 122 12.27 21.64 -11.17
CA ALA A 122 12.70 21.15 -12.47
C ALA A 122 13.72 20.02 -12.35
N TYR A 123 14.63 20.13 -11.38
CA TYR A 123 15.61 19.08 -11.09
C TYR A 123 14.94 17.83 -10.50
N THR A 124 14.03 17.99 -9.54
CA THR A 124 13.31 16.85 -8.96
C THR A 124 12.46 16.13 -10.00
N ASP A 125 11.83 16.87 -10.93
CA ASP A 125 11.09 16.31 -12.06
C ASP A 125 12.00 15.55 -13.03
N GLU A 126 13.23 16.02 -13.26
CA GLU A 126 14.23 15.35 -14.09
C GLU A 126 14.68 14.02 -13.48
N VAL A 127 14.99 14.00 -12.17
CA VAL A 127 15.35 12.77 -11.46
C VAL A 127 14.19 11.76 -11.45
N TYR A 128 12.97 12.22 -11.15
CA TYR A 128 11.77 11.37 -11.23
C TYR A 128 11.56 10.81 -12.64
N GLY A 129 11.68 11.66 -13.67
CA GLY A 129 11.54 11.26 -15.06
C GLY A 129 12.55 10.20 -15.47
N ALA A 130 13.81 10.35 -15.05
CA ALA A 130 14.86 9.37 -15.27
C ALA A 130 14.56 8.05 -14.55
N ALA A 131 14.13 8.09 -13.28
CA ALA A 131 13.78 6.91 -12.49
C ALA A 131 12.64 6.11 -13.17
N VAL A 132 11.58 6.80 -13.60
CA VAL A 132 10.45 6.17 -14.29
C VAL A 132 10.85 5.63 -15.67
N ALA A 133 11.76 6.30 -16.38
CA ALA A 133 12.26 5.84 -17.68
C ALA A 133 13.12 4.56 -17.57
N ALA A 134 13.88 4.42 -16.48
CA ALA A 134 14.68 3.23 -16.18
C ALA A 134 13.85 2.07 -15.62
N MET A 135 12.63 2.35 -15.13
CA MET A 135 11.76 1.38 -14.47
C MET A 135 11.24 0.31 -15.47
N PRO A 136 11.15 -0.96 -15.03
CA PRO A 136 10.56 -2.04 -15.83
C PRO A 136 9.14 -1.76 -16.30
N GLY A 137 8.82 -2.24 -17.51
CA GLY A 137 7.54 -1.96 -18.17
C GLY A 137 6.29 -2.56 -17.51
N ASP A 138 6.45 -3.52 -16.59
CA ASP A 138 5.42 -4.13 -15.76
C ASP A 138 5.22 -3.40 -14.41
N MET A 139 6.13 -2.50 -14.04
CA MET A 139 6.08 -1.74 -12.80
C MET A 139 5.46 -0.35 -13.00
N ARG A 140 4.91 0.19 -11.92
CA ARG A 140 4.26 1.50 -11.90
C ARG A 140 4.53 2.21 -10.58
N THR A 141 4.53 3.54 -10.68
CA THR A 141 4.45 4.45 -9.54
C THR A 141 3.37 5.53 -9.79
N VAL A 142 3.24 6.48 -8.87
CA VAL A 142 2.42 7.70 -8.96
C VAL A 142 3.32 8.94 -9.00
N ASP A 143 2.76 10.13 -9.02
CA ASP A 143 3.54 11.37 -8.95
C ASP A 143 4.35 11.40 -7.63
N PRO A 144 5.59 11.92 -7.64
CA PRO A 144 6.42 11.97 -6.45
C PRO A 144 5.85 12.92 -5.40
N SER A 145 6.12 12.62 -4.13
CA SER A 145 5.84 13.54 -3.03
C SER A 145 6.80 14.72 -3.03
N PRO A 146 6.45 15.86 -2.43
CA PRO A 146 7.43 16.89 -2.05
C PRO A 146 8.48 16.42 -1.02
N ALA A 147 8.14 15.43 -0.18
CA ALA A 147 9.01 14.95 0.89
C ALA A 147 10.32 14.34 0.36
N GLN A 148 11.44 14.74 0.97
CA GLN A 148 12.72 14.05 0.87
C GLN A 148 12.80 13.01 1.98
N ALA A 149 13.25 11.81 1.65
CA ALA A 149 13.23 10.63 2.52
C ALA A 149 14.38 9.69 2.16
N CYS A 150 14.41 8.48 2.71
CA CYS A 150 15.37 7.42 2.34
C CYS A 150 16.85 7.74 2.59
N GLY A 151 17.14 8.76 3.41
CA GLY A 151 18.48 9.20 3.78
C GLY A 151 19.13 10.19 2.80
N GLU A 152 20.33 10.64 3.16
CA GLU A 152 21.11 11.60 2.37
C GLU A 152 21.60 10.99 1.05
N SER A 153 21.48 11.74 -0.05
CA SER A 153 21.94 11.35 -1.39
C SER A 153 22.34 12.59 -2.20
N GLU A 154 23.13 12.38 -3.26
CA GLU A 154 23.43 13.43 -4.25
C GLU A 154 22.26 13.68 -5.21
N LEU A 155 21.22 12.83 -5.17
CA LEU A 155 19.99 12.97 -5.93
C LEU A 155 18.82 13.39 -5.05
N SER A 156 17.77 13.94 -5.66
CA SER A 156 16.51 14.11 -4.96
C SER A 156 15.93 12.75 -4.56
N GLN A 157 15.45 12.64 -3.33
CA GLN A 157 14.88 11.44 -2.75
C GLN A 157 13.39 11.61 -2.47
N ASN A 158 12.65 12.07 -3.48
CA ASN A 158 11.20 12.20 -3.36
C ASN A 158 10.54 10.85 -3.12
N VAL A 159 9.65 10.75 -2.13
CA VAL A 159 8.92 9.50 -1.83
C VAL A 159 8.01 9.11 -2.99
N ILE A 160 8.09 7.84 -3.39
CA ILE A 160 7.23 7.21 -4.40
C ILE A 160 6.86 5.77 -4.00
N PRO A 161 5.58 5.37 -4.11
CA PRO A 161 5.20 3.97 -4.02
C PRO A 161 5.44 3.25 -5.35
N VAL A 162 5.99 2.04 -5.32
CA VAL A 162 6.23 1.20 -6.51
C VAL A 162 5.48 -0.12 -6.35
N PHE A 163 4.79 -0.53 -7.42
CA PHE A 163 3.94 -1.71 -7.46
C PHE A 163 3.73 -2.20 -8.90
N HIS A 164 3.19 -3.41 -9.06
CA HIS A 164 2.88 -3.97 -10.38
C HIS A 164 1.72 -3.25 -11.08
N LYS A 165 1.83 -3.09 -12.40
CA LYS A 165 0.73 -2.56 -13.22
C LYS A 165 -0.49 -3.48 -13.12
N GLY A 166 -1.65 -2.88 -12.88
CA GLY A 166 -2.92 -3.58 -12.80
C GLY A 166 -3.30 -4.08 -11.41
N THR A 167 -2.42 -3.94 -10.41
CA THR A 167 -2.73 -4.25 -9.00
C THR A 167 -3.88 -3.40 -8.46
N PHE A 168 -3.84 -2.10 -8.79
CA PHE A 168 -4.79 -1.11 -8.28
C PHE A 168 -5.73 -0.60 -9.37
N ASP A 169 -6.98 -0.38 -8.98
CA ASP A 169 -7.98 0.29 -9.79
C ASP A 169 -7.72 1.81 -9.88
N ARG A 170 -8.48 2.50 -10.75
CA ARG A 170 -8.28 3.94 -10.97
C ARG A 170 -8.54 4.78 -9.71
N GLY A 171 -9.50 4.39 -8.87
CA GLY A 171 -9.81 5.11 -7.63
C GLY A 171 -8.65 4.98 -6.64
N GLU A 172 -8.14 3.77 -6.47
CA GLU A 172 -6.96 3.48 -5.63
C GLU A 172 -5.74 4.26 -6.12
N ILE A 173 -5.44 4.25 -7.42
CA ILE A 173 -4.33 5.02 -8.00
C ILE A 173 -4.48 6.52 -7.76
N ASN A 174 -5.68 7.08 -7.98
CA ASN A 174 -5.93 8.50 -7.72
C ASN A 174 -5.70 8.84 -6.25
N ARG A 175 -6.10 7.93 -5.35
CA ARG A 175 -5.99 8.13 -3.92
C ARG A 175 -4.55 8.02 -3.44
N LEU A 176 -3.80 7.04 -3.94
CA LEU A 176 -2.35 6.93 -3.73
C LEU A 176 -1.64 8.20 -4.24
N ASN A 177 -1.94 8.64 -5.46
CA ASN A 177 -1.35 9.87 -6.01
C ASN A 177 -1.65 11.09 -5.15
N PHE A 178 -2.90 11.24 -4.68
CA PHE A 178 -3.28 12.35 -3.82
C PHE A 178 -2.48 12.34 -2.51
N ILE A 179 -2.44 11.20 -1.81
CA ILE A 179 -1.77 11.12 -0.51
C ILE A 179 -0.25 11.30 -0.63
N THR A 180 0.36 10.77 -1.68
CA THR A 180 1.78 10.96 -1.96
C THR A 180 2.09 12.45 -2.18
N ARG A 181 1.26 13.18 -2.93
CA ARG A 181 1.51 14.60 -3.28
C ARG A 181 1.38 15.58 -2.10
N VAL A 182 0.70 15.21 -1.03
CA VAL A 182 0.53 16.07 0.17
C VAL A 182 1.55 15.75 1.27
N LEU A 183 2.37 14.71 1.09
CA LEU A 183 3.41 14.34 2.04
C LEU A 183 4.62 15.27 1.87
N SER A 184 4.92 16.09 2.88
CA SER A 184 6.11 16.95 2.92
C SER A 184 7.19 16.40 3.85
N THR A 185 8.44 16.85 3.68
CA THR A 185 9.59 16.43 4.50
C THR A 185 9.32 16.69 5.97
N ASP A 186 9.01 17.94 6.33
CA ASP A 186 8.78 18.35 7.72
C ASP A 186 7.72 17.50 8.43
N ARG A 187 6.62 17.15 7.72
CA ARG A 187 5.55 16.33 8.30
C ARG A 187 5.98 14.88 8.47
N LEU A 188 6.69 14.33 7.50
CA LEU A 188 7.20 12.95 7.59
C LEU A 188 8.23 12.84 8.73
N GLU A 189 9.13 13.80 8.85
CA GLU A 189 10.12 13.88 9.93
C GLU A 189 9.43 14.03 11.30
N GLU A 190 8.43 14.91 11.41
CA GLU A 190 7.64 15.09 12.64
C GLU A 190 7.01 13.76 13.10
N MET A 191 6.29 13.06 12.21
CA MET A 191 5.67 11.77 12.53
C MET A 191 6.71 10.69 12.90
N ALA A 192 7.84 10.63 12.19
CA ALA A 192 8.90 9.67 12.47
C ALA A 192 9.59 9.95 13.81
N GLU A 193 9.78 11.23 14.17
CA GLU A 193 10.31 11.65 15.46
C GLU A 193 9.37 11.32 16.63
N GLU A 194 8.06 11.41 16.44
CA GLU A 194 7.09 11.02 17.47
C GLU A 194 7.18 9.53 17.78
N VAL A 195 7.31 8.69 16.74
CA VAL A 195 7.56 7.25 16.90
C VAL A 195 8.90 7.00 17.61
N ASP A 196 9.95 7.75 17.26
CA ASP A 196 11.25 7.68 17.95
C ASP A 196 11.13 8.02 19.45
N LYS A 197 10.31 9.02 19.78
CA LYS A 197 10.00 9.42 21.16
C LYS A 197 9.08 8.45 21.90
N GLY A 198 8.61 7.39 21.23
CA GLY A 198 7.83 6.29 21.81
C GLY A 198 6.32 6.38 21.62
N ALA A 199 5.82 7.27 20.75
CA ALA A 199 4.43 7.22 20.31
C ALA A 199 4.16 5.94 19.51
N THR A 200 2.89 5.50 19.50
CA THR A 200 2.49 4.47 18.53
C THR A 200 2.48 5.08 17.13
N VAL A 201 2.68 4.26 16.09
CA VAL A 201 2.62 4.77 14.71
C VAL A 201 1.22 5.30 14.39
N GLU A 202 0.17 4.69 14.93
CA GLU A 202 -1.20 5.16 14.78
C GLU A 202 -1.40 6.56 15.38
N ASP A 203 -0.93 6.78 16.61
CA ASP A 203 -1.03 8.10 17.24
C ASP A 203 -0.24 9.16 16.45
N ALA A 204 0.97 8.80 16.00
CA ALA A 204 1.86 9.72 15.29
C ALA A 204 1.27 10.21 13.95
N ILE A 205 0.52 9.37 13.24
CA ILE A 205 -0.06 9.76 11.94
C ILE A 205 -1.48 10.31 12.07
N ALA A 206 -2.11 10.27 13.24
CA ALA A 206 -3.55 10.46 13.41
C ALA A 206 -4.03 11.83 12.91
N GLU A 207 -3.39 12.91 13.37
CA GLU A 207 -3.77 14.28 12.99
C GLU A 207 -3.64 14.49 11.48
N TRP A 208 -2.51 14.07 10.91
CA TRP A 208 -2.24 14.21 9.48
C TRP A 208 -3.21 13.39 8.62
N MET A 209 -3.56 12.17 9.06
CA MET A 209 -4.52 11.31 8.37
C MET A 209 -5.94 11.89 8.39
N ILE A 210 -6.33 12.58 9.46
CA ILE A 210 -7.61 13.30 9.48
C ILE A 210 -7.55 14.48 8.51
N GLU A 211 -6.53 15.33 8.62
CA GLU A 211 -6.38 16.54 7.80
C GLU A 211 -6.39 16.24 6.30
N TYR A 212 -5.53 15.32 5.85
CA TYR A 212 -5.32 15.07 4.43
C TYR A 212 -6.09 13.87 3.91
N ALA A 213 -6.19 12.80 4.71
CA ALA A 213 -6.86 11.59 4.29
C ALA A 213 -8.35 11.55 4.70
N GLN A 214 -8.84 12.42 5.60
CA GLN A 214 -10.22 12.30 6.11
C GLN A 214 -10.48 10.89 6.67
N ILE A 215 -9.43 10.27 7.21
CA ILE A 215 -9.45 8.94 7.83
C ILE A 215 -9.13 9.17 9.31
N ASP A 216 -10.08 8.83 10.16
CA ASP A 216 -9.81 8.67 11.58
C ASP A 216 -9.13 7.30 11.76
N VAL A 217 -7.89 7.29 12.28
CA VAL A 217 -7.12 6.05 12.45
C VAL A 217 -7.51 5.28 13.72
N HIS A 218 -8.21 5.93 14.66
CA HIS A 218 -8.69 5.34 15.90
C HIS A 218 -10.10 4.77 15.78
N HIS A 219 -10.83 5.14 14.71
CA HIS A 219 -12.13 4.59 14.39
C HIS A 219 -12.06 3.89 13.02
N ASP A 220 -12.44 2.61 12.95
CA ASP A 220 -12.48 1.84 11.68
C ASP A 220 -13.52 2.38 10.65
N THR A 221 -14.11 3.55 10.89
CA THR A 221 -15.11 4.21 10.06
C THR A 221 -14.55 5.59 9.63
N PRO A 222 -14.64 5.97 8.34
CA PRO A 222 -14.27 7.32 7.91
C PRO A 222 -14.99 8.38 8.74
N ALA A 223 -14.30 9.47 9.09
CA ALA A 223 -14.91 10.58 9.83
C ALA A 223 -16.17 11.07 9.07
N ASP A 224 -17.25 11.33 9.81
CA ASP A 224 -18.50 11.83 9.25
C ASP A 224 -18.25 13.24 8.68
N PRO A 225 -18.65 13.53 7.42
CA PRO A 225 -18.54 14.89 6.87
C PRO A 225 -19.26 15.98 7.68
N GLU A 226 -20.10 15.63 8.65
CA GLU A 226 -20.73 16.58 9.58
C GLU A 226 -19.83 17.01 10.78
N ASP A 227 -18.72 16.32 11.04
CA ASP A 227 -17.75 16.69 12.10
C ASP A 227 -16.67 17.70 11.62
N VAL A 228 -16.86 18.26 10.42
CA VAL A 228 -15.93 19.21 9.80
C VAL A 228 -16.09 20.61 10.41
N ILE A 229 -15.01 21.14 10.99
CA ILE A 229 -14.89 22.58 11.24
C ILE A 229 -14.73 23.28 9.87
N ASP A 230 -15.76 24.04 9.48
CA ASP A 230 -15.74 24.89 8.30
C ASP A 230 -14.65 25.97 8.44
N PRO A 231 -13.62 26.02 7.55
CA PRO A 231 -12.58 27.04 7.61
C PRO A 231 -13.11 28.47 7.40
N ASP A 232 -14.34 28.65 6.89
CA ASP A 232 -15.00 29.97 6.75
C ASP A 232 -15.82 30.38 7.99
N SER A 233 -15.96 29.51 9.00
CA SER A 233 -16.70 29.84 10.23
C SER A 233 -15.92 30.71 11.22
N ALA A 234 -14.63 30.97 10.96
CA ALA A 234 -13.81 31.92 11.72
C ALA A 234 -14.02 33.40 11.31
N SER A 235 -15.02 33.71 10.48
CA SER A 235 -15.38 35.09 10.13
C SER A 235 -16.90 35.28 10.00
N LYS A 236 -17.61 35.26 11.13
CA LYS A 236 -18.73 36.17 11.47
C LYS A 236 -19.21 36.00 12.91
#